data_AF-A0A832K1I3-F1
#
_entry.id   AF-A0A832K1I3-F1
#
_cell.length_a   1.000
_cell.length_b   1.000
_cell.length_c   1.000
_cell.angle_alpha   90.00
_cell.angle_beta   90.00
_cell.angle_gamma   90.00
#
_symmetry.space_group_name_H-M   'P 1'
#
loop_
_entity.id
_entity.type
_entity.pdbx_description
1 polymer ?
#
loop_
_entity_poly.entity_id
_entity_poly.type
_entity_poly.pdbx_seq_one_letter_code
_entity_poly.pdbx_strand_id
1 'polypeptide(L)'
;TSESLVLRMLCSRSRVNLRNVREGFLAERDFPKLTGAAGTLASAPLFIDDSGGLSILQLRAKARRMSQQYGIKLFVIDYLQLLHSTSRRAENRQQEIADISNGIKALAKELNVPVIVLSQLNRELEREKNRKPRMSDLRESGAIEQDADLVGLLYKPNAEDEEAAAATEEDAVPVNLLIAKQRNGPTGDVHLTFLKPFTRFESAAKVGDEDMPN
;
A
#
# COMPACT_ATOMS: atom_id res chain seq x y z
N THR A 1 -15.02 2.82 -0.20
CA THR A 1 -15.60 3.52 -1.35
C THR A 1 -14.54 4.38 -2.01
N SER A 2 -14.68 4.60 -3.32
CA SER A 2 -13.81 5.49 -4.11
C SER A 2 -13.68 6.89 -3.51
N GLU A 3 -14.77 7.47 -3.01
CA GLU A 3 -14.79 8.79 -2.36
C GLU A 3 -13.82 8.89 -1.17
N SER A 4 -13.82 7.88 -0.29
CA SER A 4 -12.93 7.86 0.88
C SER A 4 -11.45 7.83 0.49
N LEU A 5 -11.14 7.15 -0.62
CA LEU A 5 -9.78 7.06 -1.15
C LEU A 5 -9.34 8.39 -1.75
N VAL A 6 -10.19 9.01 -2.58
CA VAL A 6 -9.93 10.33 -3.17
C VAL A 6 -9.71 11.38 -2.08
N LEU A 7 -10.54 11.37 -1.02
CA LEU A 7 -10.39 12.30 0.10
C LEU A 7 -9.03 12.15 0.80
N ARG A 8 -8.57 10.92 1.04
CA ARG A 8 -7.24 10.67 1.63
C ARG A 8 -6.12 11.15 0.70
N MET A 9 -6.22 10.88 -0.60
CA MET A 9 -5.26 11.36 -1.60
C MET A 9 -5.19 12.89 -1.61
N LEU A 10 -6.35 13.56 -1.54
CA LEU A 10 -6.44 15.01 -1.49
C LEU A 10 -5.74 15.56 -0.24
N CYS A 11 -6.07 15.05 0.94
CA CYS A 11 -5.48 15.48 2.21
C CYS A 11 -3.97 15.20 2.27
N SER A 12 -3.55 14.04 1.78
CA SER A 12 -2.13 13.65 1.68
C SER A 12 -1.35 14.57 0.74
N ARG A 13 -1.96 15.01 -0.37
CA ARG A 13 -1.31 15.90 -1.34
C ARG A 13 -1.30 17.36 -0.87
N SER A 14 -2.38 17.83 -0.24
CA SER A 14 -2.53 19.21 0.22
C SER A 14 -1.90 19.48 1.58
N ARG A 15 -1.52 18.43 2.33
CA ARG A 15 -1.10 18.50 3.74
C ARG A 15 -2.14 19.23 4.60
N VAL A 16 -3.41 18.89 4.39
CA VAL A 16 -4.55 19.37 5.20
C VAL A 16 -5.06 18.22 6.05
N ASN A 17 -5.35 18.51 7.32
CA ASN A 17 -5.75 17.49 8.28
C ASN A 17 -7.07 16.82 7.85
N LEU A 18 -7.03 15.50 7.65
CA LEU A 18 -8.16 14.69 7.19
C LEU A 18 -9.34 14.74 8.17
N ARG A 19 -9.07 14.82 9.48
CA ARG A 19 -10.11 14.93 10.51
C ARG A 19 -10.87 16.23 10.37
N ASN A 20 -10.16 17.35 10.24
CA ASN A 20 -10.77 18.67 10.05
C ASN A 20 -11.65 18.72 8.81
N VAL A 21 -11.21 18.11 7.70
CA VAL A 21 -12.00 18.04 6.46
C VAL A 21 -13.28 17.23 6.67
N ARG A 22 -13.20 16.09 7.36
CA ARG A 22 -14.36 15.23 7.62
C ARG A 22 -15.37 15.84 8.58
N GLU A 23 -14.89 16.58 9.57
CA GLU A 23 -15.72 17.22 10.60
C GLU A 23 -16.22 18.61 10.16
N GLY A 24 -15.75 19.13 9.02
CA GLY A 24 -16.15 20.43 8.49
C GLY A 24 -15.42 21.63 9.09
N PHE A 25 -14.38 21.41 9.90
CA PHE A 25 -13.57 22.45 10.55
C PHE A 25 -12.40 22.93 9.67
N LEU A 26 -12.70 23.37 8.45
CA LEU A 26 -11.68 23.88 7.52
C LEU A 26 -11.40 25.36 7.77
N ALA A 27 -10.13 25.71 8.00
CA ALA A 27 -9.71 27.10 8.02
C ALA A 27 -9.71 27.67 6.60
N GLU A 28 -10.02 28.96 6.43
CA GLU A 28 -10.02 29.63 5.11
C GLU A 28 -8.70 29.45 4.35
N ARG A 29 -7.57 29.43 5.08
CA ARG A 29 -6.23 29.21 4.52
C ARG A 29 -6.00 27.82 3.91
N ASP A 30 -6.83 26.83 4.24
CA ASP A 30 -6.68 25.45 3.75
C ASP A 30 -7.42 25.23 2.43
N PHE A 31 -8.42 26.07 2.11
CA PHE A 31 -9.17 25.99 0.86
C PHE A 31 -8.28 26.10 -0.38
N PRO A 32 -7.38 27.10 -0.51
CA PRO A 32 -6.49 27.18 -1.67
C PRO A 32 -5.62 25.92 -1.85
N LYS A 33 -5.16 25.31 -0.76
CA LYS A 33 -4.36 24.08 -0.80
C LYS A 33 -5.17 22.89 -1.32
N LEU A 34 -6.40 22.74 -0.85
CA LEU A 34 -7.31 21.69 -1.29
C LEU A 34 -7.69 21.89 -2.77
N THR A 35 -8.03 23.10 -3.19
CA THR A 35 -8.39 23.39 -4.58
C THR A 35 -7.22 23.11 -5.53
N GLY A 36 -5.99 23.51 -5.17
CA GLY A 36 -4.80 23.21 -5.97
C GLY A 36 -4.52 21.71 -6.09
N ALA A 37 -4.65 20.97 -4.98
CA ALA A 37 -4.49 19.52 -4.97
C ALA A 37 -5.59 18.82 -5.78
N ALA A 38 -6.84 19.30 -5.71
CA ALA A 38 -7.97 18.77 -6.47
C ALA A 38 -7.78 18.98 -7.98
N GLY A 39 -7.32 20.16 -8.41
CA GLY A 39 -7.00 20.43 -9.81
C GLY A 39 -5.92 19.49 -10.35
N THR A 40 -4.87 19.26 -9.56
CA THR A 40 -3.82 18.28 -9.91
C THR A 40 -4.39 16.87 -10.04
N LEU A 41 -5.17 16.43 -9.05
CA LEU A 41 -5.74 15.07 -9.02
C LEU A 41 -6.76 14.84 -10.15
N ALA A 42 -7.57 15.84 -10.48
CA ALA A 42 -8.55 15.77 -11.56
C ALA A 42 -7.90 15.58 -12.94
N SER A 43 -6.69 16.14 -13.14
CA SER A 43 -5.91 15.97 -14.37
C SER A 43 -5.05 14.71 -14.39
N ALA A 44 -4.94 13.98 -13.26
CA ALA A 44 -4.07 12.83 -13.16
C ALA A 44 -4.68 11.62 -13.91
N PRO A 45 -3.86 10.82 -14.64
CA PRO A 45 -4.31 9.60 -15.30
C PRO A 45 -4.51 8.45 -14.28
N LEU A 46 -5.40 8.66 -13.32
CA LEU A 46 -5.73 7.76 -12.23
C LEU A 46 -7.16 7.22 -12.43
N PHE A 47 -7.30 5.90 -12.48
CA PHE A 47 -8.58 5.23 -12.64
C PHE A 47 -8.88 4.40 -11.39
N ILE A 48 -10.06 4.58 -10.82
CA ILE A 48 -10.52 3.85 -9.63
C ILE A 48 -11.71 2.98 -10.02
N ASP A 49 -11.61 1.69 -9.75
CA ASP A 49 -12.72 0.74 -9.85
C ASP A 49 -13.00 0.21 -8.43
N ASP A 50 -14.14 0.59 -7.85
CA ASP A 50 -14.55 0.19 -6.50
C ASP A 50 -15.55 -0.97 -6.49
N SER A 51 -15.62 -1.74 -7.59
CA SER A 51 -16.40 -2.98 -7.66
C SER A 51 -15.92 -3.99 -6.62
N GLY A 52 -16.82 -4.41 -5.72
CA GLY A 52 -16.56 -5.46 -4.74
C GLY A 52 -16.72 -6.88 -5.29
N GLY A 53 -16.13 -7.87 -4.61
CA GLY A 53 -16.37 -9.29 -4.86
C GLY A 53 -16.00 -9.74 -6.27
N LEU A 54 -14.86 -9.29 -6.79
CA LEU A 54 -14.39 -9.70 -8.11
C LEU A 54 -13.73 -11.07 -8.05
N SER A 55 -14.08 -11.93 -9.01
CA SER A 55 -13.27 -13.10 -9.31
C SER A 55 -11.96 -12.71 -9.96
N ILE A 56 -10.92 -13.55 -9.82
CA ILE A 56 -9.64 -13.35 -10.51
C ILE A 56 -9.80 -13.23 -12.04
N LEU A 57 -10.75 -13.94 -12.64
CA LEU A 57 -11.02 -13.85 -14.08
C LEU A 57 -11.60 -12.49 -14.47
N GLN A 58 -12.57 -11.98 -13.70
CA GLN A 58 -13.16 -10.66 -13.92
C GLN A 58 -12.11 -9.55 -13.74
N LEU A 59 -11.26 -9.65 -12.72
CA LEU A 59 -10.15 -8.72 -12.51
C LEU A 59 -9.21 -8.68 -13.72
N ARG A 60 -8.80 -9.85 -14.22
CA ARG A 60 -7.92 -9.95 -15.40
C ARG A 60 -8.56 -9.38 -16.67
N ALA A 61 -9.86 -9.61 -16.88
CA ALA A 61 -10.60 -9.08 -18.04
C ALA A 61 -10.69 -7.54 -17.97
N LYS A 62 -11.03 -7.00 -16.80
CA LYS A 62 -11.06 -5.55 -16.57
C LYS A 62 -9.69 -4.92 -16.75
N ALA A 63 -8.64 -5.49 -16.18
CA ALA A 63 -7.28 -4.98 -16.29
C ALA A 63 -6.79 -4.93 -17.75
N ARG A 64 -7.07 -5.98 -18.55
CA ARG A 64 -6.76 -5.97 -20.00
C ARG A 64 -7.46 -4.84 -20.73
N ARG A 65 -8.77 -4.69 -20.52
CA ARG A 65 -9.56 -3.62 -21.14
C ARG A 65 -9.01 -2.25 -20.78
N MET A 66 -8.71 -2.01 -19.51
CA MET A 66 -8.13 -0.75 -19.05
C MET A 66 -6.74 -0.51 -19.65
N SER A 67 -5.88 -1.52 -19.69
CA SER A 67 -4.54 -1.44 -20.30
C SER A 67 -4.62 -1.09 -21.78
N GLN A 68 -5.51 -1.75 -22.53
CA GLN A 68 -5.70 -1.49 -23.96
C GLN A 68 -6.28 -0.10 -24.23
N GLN A 69 -7.25 0.35 -23.43
CA GLN A 69 -7.95 1.60 -23.65
C GLN A 69 -7.16 2.83 -23.20
N TYR A 70 -6.42 2.72 -22.08
CA TYR A 70 -5.79 3.86 -21.41
C TYR A 70 -4.27 3.73 -21.25
N GLY A 71 -3.66 2.61 -21.67
CA GLY A 71 -2.22 2.41 -21.59
C GLY A 71 -1.69 2.34 -20.15
N ILE A 72 -2.42 1.69 -19.25
CA ILE A 72 -2.09 1.59 -17.81
C ILE A 72 -0.65 1.13 -17.58
N LYS A 73 0.05 1.82 -16.67
CA LYS A 73 1.47 1.57 -16.33
C LYS A 73 1.71 1.00 -14.94
N LEU A 74 0.67 0.94 -14.11
CA LEU A 74 0.71 0.37 -12.77
C LEU A 74 -0.71 -0.07 -12.39
N PHE A 75 -0.84 -1.27 -11.82
CA PHE A 75 -2.05 -1.68 -11.13
C PHE A 75 -1.80 -1.75 -9.62
N VAL A 76 -2.78 -1.29 -8.83
CA VAL A 76 -2.79 -1.43 -7.37
C VAL A 76 -4.07 -2.14 -6.98
N ILE A 77 -3.97 -3.23 -6.22
CA ILE A 77 -5.09 -4.06 -5.76
C ILE A 77 -5.19 -3.98 -4.23
N ASP A 78 -6.29 -3.42 -3.74
CA ASP A 78 -6.63 -3.31 -2.31
C ASP A 78 -7.89 -4.14 -2.02
N TYR A 79 -7.81 -5.35 -1.46
CA TYR A 79 -6.63 -6.15 -1.12
C TYR A 79 -6.89 -7.62 -1.47
N LEU A 80 -5.82 -8.44 -1.56
CA LEU A 80 -5.85 -9.81 -2.15
C LEU A 80 -7.01 -10.67 -1.63
N GLN A 81 -7.24 -10.64 -0.32
CA GLN A 81 -8.22 -11.50 0.34
C GLN A 81 -9.68 -11.17 0.00
N LEU A 82 -9.98 -10.03 -0.62
CA LEU A 82 -11.33 -9.71 -1.12
C LEU A 82 -11.64 -10.34 -2.49
N LEU A 83 -10.62 -10.88 -3.17
CA LEU A 83 -10.78 -11.63 -4.40
C LEU A 83 -11.20 -13.07 -4.09
N HIS A 84 -11.90 -13.67 -5.04
CA HIS A 84 -12.27 -15.07 -5.00
C HIS A 84 -11.89 -15.79 -6.29
N SER A 85 -11.72 -17.10 -6.20
CA SER A 85 -11.57 -17.95 -7.39
C SER A 85 -12.94 -18.17 -8.04
N THR A 86 -12.93 -18.52 -9.33
CA THR A 86 -14.15 -18.94 -10.05
C THR A 86 -14.57 -20.38 -9.71
N SER A 87 -13.73 -21.12 -8.98
CA SER A 87 -13.94 -22.53 -8.67
C SER A 87 -14.84 -22.68 -7.45
N ARG A 88 -16.10 -23.10 -7.64
CA ARG A 88 -17.06 -23.39 -6.54
C ARG A 88 -16.65 -24.55 -5.61
N ARG A 89 -15.47 -25.14 -5.80
CA ARG A 89 -14.92 -26.29 -5.05
C ARG A 89 -13.66 -25.96 -4.26
N ALA A 90 -13.29 -24.69 -4.11
CA ALA A 90 -12.20 -24.33 -3.21
C ALA A 90 -12.67 -24.49 -1.74
N GLU A 91 -12.80 -25.73 -1.27
CA GLU A 91 -13.00 -26.03 0.16
C GLU A 91 -11.79 -25.56 0.99
N ASN A 92 -10.63 -25.36 0.34
CA ASN A 92 -9.43 -24.85 0.97
C ASN A 92 -9.09 -23.43 0.49
N ARG A 93 -9.20 -22.48 1.41
CA ARG A 93 -8.86 -21.07 1.20
C ARG A 93 -7.40 -20.86 0.76
N GLN A 94 -6.47 -21.72 1.22
CA GLN A 94 -5.07 -21.68 0.79
C GLN A 94 -4.92 -21.89 -0.72
N GLN A 95 -5.66 -22.85 -1.28
CA GLN A 95 -5.63 -23.12 -2.72
C GLN A 95 -6.22 -21.94 -3.49
N GLU A 96 -7.28 -21.33 -2.98
CA GLU A 96 -7.88 -20.14 -3.58
C GLU A 96 -6.90 -18.96 -3.63
N ILE A 97 -6.19 -18.70 -2.53
CA ILE A 97 -5.16 -17.64 -2.50
C ILE A 97 -4.01 -17.96 -3.45
N ALA A 98 -3.60 -19.24 -3.56
CA ALA A 98 -2.60 -19.67 -4.52
C ALA A 98 -3.02 -19.41 -5.98
N ASP A 99 -4.27 -19.74 -6.32
CA ASP A 99 -4.82 -19.51 -7.67
C ASP A 99 -4.91 -18.00 -7.99
N ILE A 100 -5.31 -17.19 -6.99
CA ILE A 100 -5.38 -15.73 -7.12
C ILE A 100 -3.97 -15.16 -7.34
N SER A 101 -2.99 -15.55 -6.53
CA SER A 101 -1.61 -15.06 -6.62
C SER A 101 -0.99 -15.39 -7.98
N ASN A 102 -1.12 -16.64 -8.43
CA ASN A 102 -0.68 -17.07 -9.75
C ASN A 102 -1.37 -16.29 -10.87
N GLY A 103 -2.69 -16.10 -10.76
CA GLY A 103 -3.47 -15.34 -11.74
C GLY A 103 -3.03 -13.88 -11.86
N ILE A 104 -2.67 -13.24 -10.74
CA ILE A 104 -2.12 -11.88 -10.71
C ILE A 104 -0.72 -11.86 -11.31
N LYS A 105 0.15 -12.80 -10.95
CA LYS A 105 1.51 -12.89 -11.50
C LYS A 105 1.50 -13.11 -13.02
N ALA A 106 0.59 -13.94 -13.51
CA ALA A 106 0.37 -14.15 -14.94
C ALA A 106 -0.11 -12.87 -15.62
N LEU A 107 -1.04 -12.12 -15.01
CA LEU A 107 -1.50 -10.83 -15.54
C LEU A 107 -0.37 -9.80 -15.64
N ALA A 108 0.47 -9.69 -14.61
CA ALA A 108 1.61 -8.77 -14.60
C ALA A 108 2.60 -9.08 -15.75
N LYS A 109 2.93 -10.36 -15.95
CA LYS A 109 3.79 -10.81 -17.05
C LYS A 109 3.17 -10.56 -18.42
N GLU A 110 1.88 -10.88 -18.57
CA GLU A 110 1.16 -10.75 -19.83
C GLU A 110 1.04 -9.30 -20.28
N LEU A 111 0.68 -8.39 -19.36
CA LEU A 111 0.56 -6.97 -19.67
C LEU A 111 1.91 -6.24 -19.68
N ASN A 112 2.98 -6.89 -19.19
CA ASN A 112 4.27 -6.27 -18.92
C ASN A 112 4.15 -4.98 -18.09
N VAL A 113 3.33 -5.04 -17.03
CA VAL A 113 3.00 -3.91 -16.16
C VAL A 113 3.16 -4.35 -14.70
N PRO A 114 3.83 -3.56 -13.84
CA PRO A 114 3.93 -3.87 -12.42
C PRO A 114 2.55 -3.87 -11.74
N VAL A 115 2.36 -4.81 -10.81
CA VAL A 115 1.14 -4.94 -10.02
C VAL A 115 1.51 -4.94 -8.54
N ILE A 116 1.04 -3.95 -7.79
CA ILE A 116 1.14 -3.88 -6.33
C ILE A 116 -0.14 -4.48 -5.75
N VAL A 117 0.02 -5.40 -4.80
CA VAL A 117 -1.12 -6.04 -4.14
C VAL A 117 -0.94 -5.88 -2.63
N LEU A 118 -1.99 -5.38 -1.98
CA LEU A 118 -2.04 -5.33 -0.53
C LEU A 118 -2.48 -6.70 0.00
N SER A 119 -1.85 -7.16 1.08
CA SER A 119 -2.20 -8.40 1.77
C SER A 119 -2.27 -8.14 3.26
N GLN A 120 -3.30 -8.68 3.91
CA GLN A 120 -3.41 -8.65 5.36
C GLN A 120 -2.54 -9.74 6.00
N LEU A 121 -1.96 -9.42 7.16
CA LEU A 121 -1.24 -10.36 8.01
C LEU A 121 -2.20 -11.13 8.92
N ASN A 122 -1.77 -12.29 9.41
CA ASN A 122 -2.50 -13.05 10.42
C ASN A 122 -2.50 -12.29 11.76
N ARG A 123 -3.64 -12.34 12.48
CA ARG A 123 -3.80 -11.68 13.79
C ARG A 123 -2.87 -12.24 14.89
N GLU A 124 -2.28 -13.42 14.68
CA GLU A 124 -1.32 -14.01 15.62
C GLU A 124 -0.08 -13.14 15.83
N LEU A 125 0.32 -12.37 14.81
CA LEU A 125 1.39 -11.38 14.92
C LEU A 125 1.10 -10.33 16.01
N GLU A 126 -0.16 -9.99 16.24
CA GLU A 126 -0.56 -8.99 17.26
C GLU A 126 -0.33 -9.49 18.70
N ARG A 127 -0.13 -10.80 18.90
CA ARG A 127 0.13 -11.40 20.22
C ARG A 127 1.58 -11.22 20.65
N GLU A 128 2.50 -11.16 19.69
CA GLU A 128 3.93 -10.96 19.94
C GLU A 128 4.26 -9.47 19.79
N LYS A 129 4.00 -8.70 20.85
CA LYS A 129 4.42 -7.30 20.92
C LYS A 129 5.94 -7.24 20.71
N ASN A 130 6.38 -6.36 19.81
CA ASN A 130 7.78 -6.01 19.54
C ASN A 130 8.57 -6.95 18.60
N ARG A 131 7.91 -7.84 17.84
CA ARG A 131 8.57 -8.62 16.77
C ARG A 131 8.37 -7.99 15.39
N LYS A 132 9.44 -7.94 14.59
CA LYS A 132 9.35 -7.60 13.16
C LYS A 132 8.48 -8.63 12.41
N PRO A 133 7.58 -8.20 11.51
CA PRO A 133 6.81 -9.11 10.68
C PRO A 133 7.74 -9.91 9.77
N ARG A 134 7.35 -11.14 9.49
CA ARG A 134 8.05 -12.08 8.61
C ARG A 134 7.10 -12.51 7.49
N MET A 135 7.66 -13.05 6.42
CA MET A 135 6.90 -13.59 5.29
C MET A 135 5.87 -14.64 5.73
N SER A 136 6.20 -15.47 6.72
CA SER A 136 5.30 -16.47 7.30
C SER A 136 4.04 -15.88 7.94
N ASP A 137 4.07 -14.59 8.31
CA ASP A 137 2.93 -13.89 8.92
C ASP A 137 1.89 -13.45 7.86
N LEU A 138 2.23 -13.49 6.56
CA LEU A 138 1.25 -13.33 5.49
C LEU A 138 0.24 -14.47 5.57
N ARG A 139 -1.05 -14.14 5.49
CA ARG A 139 -2.10 -15.14 5.51
C ARG A 139 -1.92 -16.09 4.32
N GLU A 140 -1.79 -17.38 4.62
CA GLU A 140 -1.69 -18.44 3.61
C GLU A 140 -0.48 -18.19 2.67
N SER A 141 0.62 -17.75 3.28
CA SER A 141 1.84 -17.18 2.69
C SER A 141 2.56 -18.01 1.63
N GLY A 142 2.45 -19.34 1.65
CA GLY A 142 3.31 -20.21 0.83
C GLY A 142 3.28 -19.89 -0.67
N ALA A 143 2.10 -19.68 -1.24
CA ALA A 143 1.99 -19.35 -2.68
C ALA A 143 2.36 -17.89 -2.97
N ILE A 144 1.92 -16.95 -2.13
CA ILE A 144 2.24 -15.52 -2.26
C ILE A 144 3.76 -15.31 -2.23
N GLU A 145 4.44 -15.98 -1.31
CA GLU A 145 5.88 -15.95 -1.17
C GLU A 145 6.57 -16.44 -2.44
N GLN A 146 6.13 -17.54 -3.06
CA GLN A 146 6.77 -18.07 -4.25
C GLN A 146 6.58 -17.14 -5.47
N ASP A 147 5.35 -16.63 -5.65
CA ASP A 147 4.95 -15.89 -6.85
C ASP A 147 5.46 -14.44 -6.85
N ALA A 148 5.56 -13.80 -5.69
CA ALA A 148 5.97 -12.41 -5.57
C ALA A 148 7.43 -12.19 -6.02
N ASP A 149 7.67 -11.09 -6.74
CA ASP A 149 9.03 -10.62 -7.07
C ASP A 149 9.66 -9.82 -5.92
N LEU A 150 8.83 -9.06 -5.21
CA LEU A 150 9.16 -8.22 -4.07
C LEU A 150 8.08 -8.39 -3.00
N VAL A 151 8.50 -8.50 -1.73
CA VAL A 151 7.58 -8.42 -0.59
C VAL A 151 8.06 -7.36 0.38
N GLY A 152 7.17 -6.39 0.67
CA GLY A 152 7.36 -5.32 1.64
C GLY A 152 6.42 -5.49 2.82
N LEU A 153 6.94 -5.37 4.05
CA LEU A 153 6.18 -5.49 5.28
C LEU A 153 6.32 -4.20 6.09
N LEU A 154 5.20 -3.55 6.41
CA LEU A 154 5.18 -2.34 7.23
C LEU A 154 5.11 -2.69 8.72
N TYR A 155 5.96 -2.08 9.53
CA TYR A 155 5.92 -2.21 10.99
C TYR A 155 6.40 -0.95 11.70
N LYS A 156 5.99 -0.77 12.95
CA LYS A 156 6.52 0.28 13.82
C LYS A 156 7.81 -0.22 14.48
N PRO A 157 8.87 0.58 14.55
CA PRO A 157 10.07 0.23 15.31
C PRO A 157 9.74 0.10 16.81
N ASN A 158 10.62 -0.57 17.56
CA ASN A 158 10.43 -0.79 18.99
C ASN A 158 10.80 0.46 19.81
N ALA A 159 10.29 0.57 21.04
CA ALA A 159 10.47 1.73 21.93
C ALA A 159 11.94 2.09 22.23
N GLU A 160 12.89 1.17 22.14
CA GLU A 160 14.32 1.48 22.33
C GLU A 160 14.90 2.32 21.17
N ASP A 161 14.31 2.22 19.97
CA ASP A 161 14.60 3.12 18.85
C ASP A 161 13.82 4.45 18.95
N GLU A 162 12.82 4.54 19.84
CA GLU A 162 12.01 5.74 20.07
C GLU A 162 12.70 6.78 20.95
N GLU A 163 13.68 6.42 21.80
CA GLU A 163 14.43 7.39 22.62
C GLU A 163 15.21 8.40 21.76
N ALA A 164 15.59 8.03 20.53
CA ALA A 164 16.18 8.95 19.55
C ALA A 164 15.12 9.80 18.79
N ALA A 165 13.84 9.42 18.82
CA ALA A 165 12.72 10.07 18.14
C ALA A 165 11.78 10.83 19.09
N ALA A 166 12.02 10.77 20.40
CA ALA A 166 11.16 11.29 21.47
C ALA A 166 11.03 12.83 21.52
N ALA A 167 11.51 13.57 20.51
CA ALA A 167 11.41 15.02 20.43
C ALA A 167 10.39 15.54 19.40
N THR A 168 9.69 14.68 18.64
CA THR A 168 8.82 15.14 17.54
C THR A 168 7.41 14.55 17.60
N GLU A 169 6.47 15.39 18.05
CA GLU A 169 5.03 15.49 17.72
C GLU A 169 4.21 14.18 17.57
N GLU A 170 3.13 14.03 18.37
CA GLU A 170 2.16 12.89 18.38
C GLU A 170 1.61 12.49 16.99
N ASP A 171 1.70 13.40 16.03
CA ASP A 171 1.18 13.31 14.67
C ASP A 171 2.14 12.63 13.67
N ALA A 172 3.44 12.56 13.97
CA ALA A 172 4.44 11.90 13.15
C ALA A 172 4.89 10.58 13.81
N VAL A 173 4.76 9.47 13.09
CA VAL A 173 5.14 8.14 13.62
C VAL A 173 6.23 7.51 12.76
N PRO A 174 7.37 7.12 13.35
CA PRO A 174 8.35 6.28 12.67
C PRO A 174 7.72 4.97 12.20
N VAL A 175 7.93 4.61 10.93
CA VAL A 175 7.48 3.34 10.35
C VAL A 175 8.60 2.80 9.47
N ASN A 176 8.87 1.51 9.56
CA ASN A 176 9.80 0.84 8.69
C ASN A 176 9.04 0.03 7.64
N LEU A 177 9.49 0.12 6.38
CA LEU A 177 9.13 -0.81 5.31
C LEU A 177 10.25 -1.83 5.16
N LEU A 178 10.06 -3.03 5.70
CA LEU A 178 10.97 -4.15 5.53
C LEU A 178 10.78 -4.77 4.15
N ILE A 179 11.78 -4.67 3.28
CA ILE A 179 11.89 -5.45 2.05
C ILE A 179 12.33 -6.86 2.46
N ALA A 180 11.35 -7.73 2.74
CA ALA A 180 11.57 -9.10 3.22
C ALA A 180 11.97 -10.07 2.10
N LYS A 181 11.57 -9.76 0.85
CA LYS A 181 11.96 -10.51 -0.34
C LYS A 181 12.20 -9.54 -1.49
N GLN A 182 13.26 -9.77 -2.24
CA GLN A 182 13.52 -9.08 -3.50
C GLN A 182 14.33 -9.98 -4.44
N ARG A 183 13.77 -10.34 -5.61
CA ARG A 183 14.46 -11.22 -6.56
C ARG A 183 15.71 -10.59 -7.21
N ASN A 184 15.70 -9.26 -7.37
CA ASN A 184 16.68 -8.53 -8.19
C ASN A 184 17.50 -7.51 -7.40
N GLY A 185 17.68 -7.68 -6.09
CA GLY A 185 18.32 -6.66 -5.27
C GLY A 185 18.31 -6.97 -3.79
N PRO A 186 18.81 -6.04 -2.96
CA PRO A 186 18.94 -6.25 -1.53
C PRO A 186 17.59 -6.28 -0.82
N THR A 187 17.57 -7.00 0.30
CA THR A 187 16.55 -6.93 1.35
C THR A 187 17.01 -5.96 2.44
N GLY A 188 16.09 -5.41 3.21
CA GLY A 188 16.44 -4.50 4.31
C GLY A 188 15.31 -3.57 4.71
N ASP A 189 15.56 -2.76 5.72
CA ASP A 189 14.62 -1.76 6.21
C ASP A 189 14.74 -0.46 5.41
N VAL A 190 13.61 0.07 4.96
CA VAL A 190 13.48 1.44 4.45
C VAL A 190 12.76 2.26 5.51
N HIS A 191 13.45 3.26 6.05
CA HIS A 191 12.91 4.13 7.11
C HIS A 191 11.96 5.19 6.53
N LEU A 192 10.75 5.26 7.10
CA LEU A 192 9.70 6.17 6.71
C LEU A 192 9.15 6.89 7.95
N THR A 193 8.50 8.03 7.72
CA THR A 193 7.69 8.72 8.71
C THR A 193 6.24 8.74 8.22
N PHE A 194 5.32 8.26 9.04
CA PHE A 194 3.88 8.35 8.78
C PHE A 194 3.29 9.57 9.48
N LEU A 195 2.88 10.56 8.70
CA LEU A 195 2.16 11.74 9.15
C LEU A 195 0.66 11.41 9.24
N LYS A 196 0.20 11.08 10.45
CA LYS A 196 -1.19 10.66 10.71
C LYS A 196 -2.24 11.67 10.23
N PRO A 197 -2.10 12.99 10.50
CA PRO A 197 -3.11 13.97 10.11
C PRO A 197 -3.40 13.99 8.62
N PHE A 198 -2.41 13.63 7.80
CA PHE A 198 -2.48 13.73 6.34
C PHE A 198 -2.59 12.36 5.66
N THR A 199 -2.56 11.26 6.43
CA THR A 199 -2.48 9.89 5.89
C THR A 199 -1.34 9.73 4.88
N ARG A 200 -0.16 10.21 5.24
CA ARG A 200 0.97 10.37 4.31
C ARG A 200 2.23 9.70 4.86
N PHE A 201 2.88 8.90 4.02
CA PHE A 201 4.25 8.46 4.27
C PHE A 201 5.24 9.43 3.63
N GLU A 202 6.30 9.76 4.35
CA GLU A 202 7.45 10.52 3.86
C GLU A 202 8.74 9.73 4.13
N SER A 203 9.78 10.01 3.34
CA SER A 203 11.09 9.41 3.57
C SER A 203 11.67 9.94 4.88
N ALA A 204 12.14 9.04 5.74
CA ALA A 204 12.88 9.39 6.95
C ALA A 204 14.39 9.34 6.69
N ALA A 205 14.84 9.90 5.56
CA ALA A 205 16.26 9.96 5.24
C ALA A 205 17.00 10.67 6.38
N LYS A 206 17.83 9.91 7.11
CA LYS A 206 18.94 10.51 7.85
C LYS A 206 19.91 10.92 6.76
N VAL A 207 20.12 12.23 6.56
CA VAL A 207 21.25 12.69 5.76
C VAL A 207 22.48 12.14 6.44
N GLY A 208 23.13 11.15 5.82
CA GLY A 208 24.42 10.67 6.29
C GLY A 208 25.49 11.69 5.93
N ASP A 209 26.61 11.69 6.64
CA ASP A 209 27.77 12.51 6.26
C ASP A 209 28.26 12.19 4.83
N GLU A 210 27.94 11.00 4.32
CA GLU A 210 28.23 10.53 2.95
C GLU A 210 27.31 11.16 1.87
N ASP A 211 26.15 11.71 2.26
CA ASP A 211 25.18 12.35 1.35
C ASP A 211 25.42 13.86 1.18
N MET A 212 26.35 14.43 1.97
CA MET A 212 26.76 15.83 1.86
C MET A 212 27.91 15.95 0.85
N PRO A 213 27.74 16.71 -0.26
CA PRO A 213 28.87 16.97 -1.16
C PRO A 213 29.96 17.74 -0.40
N ASN A 214 31.20 17.22 -0.47
CA ASN A 214 32.42 17.86 0.06
C ASN A 214 32.57 19.32 -0.41
#